data_AF-A0A0B0S5W5-F1
#
_entry.id   AF-A0A0B0S5W5-F1
#
_cell.length_a   1.000
_cell.length_b   1.000
_cell.length_c   1.000
_cell.angle_alpha   90.00
_cell.angle_beta   90.00
_cell.angle_gamma   90.00
#
_symmetry.space_group_name_H-M   'P 1'
#
loop_
_entity.id
_entity.type
_entity.pdbx_description
1 polymer ?
#
loop_
_entity_poly.entity_id
_entity_poly.type
_entity_poly.pdbx_seq_one_letter_code
_entity_poly.pdbx_strand_id
1 'polypeptide(L)'
;MDPFFQALRALADPKAPYPHRRRGLRLYALSLLGLQGLFLFLLAPLVPRAGHPSLWPLAFLGGGWLLWLGTQALKEETLLAPLVAAGLGASLAFFLGVMGLLLWPFGLALFPLGLLGFTLLLRRAEAALGRGGGGGP
;
A
#
# COMPACT_ATOMS: atom_id res chain seq x y z
N MET A 1 24.96 -8.87 -8.24
CA MET A 1 23.73 -9.38 -7.59
C MET A 1 22.97 -8.18 -7.07
N ASP A 2 21.86 -7.82 -7.71
CA ASP A 2 21.19 -6.54 -7.48
C ASP A 2 20.76 -6.38 -6.01
N PRO A 3 21.05 -5.22 -5.39
CA PRO A 3 20.70 -4.95 -3.99
C PRO A 3 19.19 -5.10 -3.72
N PHE A 4 18.37 -4.92 -4.76
CA PHE A 4 16.92 -5.12 -4.75
C PHE A 4 16.52 -6.59 -4.50
N PHE A 5 17.16 -7.54 -5.20
CA PHE A 5 16.90 -8.96 -5.05
C PHE A 5 17.37 -9.49 -3.70
N GLN A 6 18.50 -8.99 -3.18
CA GLN A 6 18.94 -9.33 -1.82
C GLN A 6 17.96 -8.83 -0.75
N ALA A 7 17.39 -7.64 -0.90
CA ALA A 7 16.41 -7.10 0.05
C ALA A 7 15.08 -7.86 0.04
N LEU A 8 14.59 -8.27 -1.14
CA LEU A 8 13.40 -9.13 -1.27
C LEU A 8 13.65 -10.53 -0.74
N ARG A 9 14.84 -11.09 -0.97
CA ARG A 9 15.24 -12.39 -0.43
C ARG A 9 15.35 -12.37 1.09
N ALA A 10 15.84 -11.27 1.67
CA ALA A 10 15.85 -11.06 3.11
C ALA A 10 14.43 -10.91 3.70
N LEU A 11 13.45 -10.42 2.94
CA LEU A 11 12.05 -10.36 3.36
C LEU A 11 11.44 -11.77 3.49
N ALA A 12 11.75 -12.64 2.51
CA ALA A 12 11.35 -14.04 2.45
C ALA A 12 12.11 -14.93 3.46
N ASP A 13 13.26 -14.50 3.96
CA ASP A 13 14.04 -15.24 4.94
C ASP A 13 13.59 -14.91 6.39
N PRO A 14 12.97 -15.86 7.12
CA PRO A 14 12.54 -15.65 8.49
C PRO A 14 13.70 -15.43 9.47
N LYS A 15 14.94 -15.79 9.11
CA LYS A 15 16.13 -15.61 9.96
C LYS A 15 16.87 -14.29 9.73
N ALA A 16 16.45 -13.47 8.78
CA ALA A 16 17.12 -12.19 8.51
C ALA A 16 16.85 -11.16 9.61
N PRO A 17 17.83 -10.31 9.99
CA PRO A 17 17.66 -9.29 11.01
C PRO A 17 16.50 -8.35 10.67
N TYR A 18 15.69 -7.99 11.68
CA TYR A 18 14.58 -7.03 11.56
C TYR A 18 14.85 -5.79 10.67
N PRO A 19 15.99 -5.08 10.78
CA PRO A 19 16.26 -3.91 9.92
C PRO A 19 16.37 -4.26 8.42
N HIS A 20 16.79 -5.48 8.08
CA HIS A 20 16.87 -5.94 6.68
C HIS A 20 15.48 -6.32 6.15
N ARG A 21 14.64 -6.99 6.94
CA ARG A 21 13.25 -7.31 6.58
C ARG A 21 12.42 -6.04 6.41
N ARG A 22 12.59 -5.03 7.28
CA ARG A 22 11.94 -3.72 7.16
C ARG A 22 12.34 -2.98 5.87
N ARG A 23 13.63 -3.01 5.51
CA ARG A 23 14.10 -2.43 4.24
C ARG A 23 13.50 -3.15 3.03
N GLY A 24 13.43 -4.48 3.05
CA GLY A 24 12.78 -5.29 2.02
C GLY A 24 11.30 -4.91 1.84
N LEU A 25 10.56 -4.75 2.95
CA LEU A 25 9.15 -4.37 2.90
C LEU A 25 8.96 -2.97 2.32
N ARG A 26 9.79 -2.01 2.74
CA ARG A 26 9.76 -0.64 2.21
C ARG A 26 10.07 -0.60 0.73
N LEU A 27 11.10 -1.30 0.30
CA LEU A 27 11.47 -1.37 -1.12
C LEU A 27 10.34 -1.98 -1.93
N TYR A 28 9.75 -3.09 -1.48
CA TYR A 28 8.58 -3.69 -2.10
C TYR A 28 7.40 -2.71 -2.20
N ALA A 29 7.07 -2.04 -1.09
CA ALA A 29 5.96 -1.10 -1.03
C ALA A 29 6.21 0.15 -1.90
N LEU A 30 7.44 0.66 -1.93
CA LEU A 30 7.85 1.79 -2.78
C LEU A 30 7.84 1.41 -4.26
N SER A 31 8.29 0.21 -4.62
CA SER A 31 8.22 -0.28 -6.00
C SER A 31 6.78 -0.42 -6.47
N LEU A 32 5.89 -0.95 -5.62
CA LEU A 32 4.46 -1.01 -5.91
C LEU A 32 3.87 0.38 -6.10
N LEU A 33 4.14 1.31 -5.18
CA LEU A 33 3.64 2.68 -5.26
C LEU A 33 4.18 3.41 -6.49
N GLY A 34 5.47 3.23 -6.82
CA GLY A 34 6.09 3.81 -8.00
C GLY A 34 5.51 3.28 -9.30
N LEU A 35 5.32 1.96 -9.39
CA LEU A 35 4.68 1.32 -10.55
C LEU A 35 3.23 1.80 -10.71
N GLN A 36 2.46 1.81 -9.63
CA GLN A 36 1.08 2.29 -9.63
C GLN A 36 0.98 3.79 -9.95
N GLY A 37 1.92 4.59 -9.45
CA GLY A 37 2.04 6.00 -9.79
C GLY A 37 2.35 6.22 -11.27
N LEU A 38 3.22 5.41 -11.86
CA LEU A 38 3.49 5.43 -13.30
C LEU A 38 2.23 5.07 -14.10
N PHE A 39 1.51 4.02 -13.69
CA PHE A 39 0.24 3.67 -14.32
C PHE A 39 -0.80 4.80 -14.20
N LEU A 40 -0.93 5.43 -13.03
CA LEU A 40 -1.81 6.58 -12.82
C LEU A 40 -1.43 7.75 -13.74
N PHE A 41 -0.13 8.01 -13.89
CA PHE A 41 0.37 9.06 -14.78
C PHE A 41 0.04 8.76 -16.25
N LEU A 42 0.18 7.52 -16.69
CA LEU A 42 -0.21 7.08 -18.04
C LEU A 42 -1.72 7.09 -18.26
N LEU A 43 -2.50 6.80 -17.21
CA LEU A 43 -3.96 6.87 -17.22
C LEU A 43 -4.48 8.30 -17.17
N ALA A 44 -3.73 9.25 -16.61
CA ALA A 44 -4.16 10.62 -16.43
C ALA A 44 -4.70 11.30 -17.70
N PRO A 45 -4.05 11.19 -18.88
CA PRO A 45 -4.61 11.72 -20.13
C PRO A 45 -5.73 10.87 -20.74
N LEU A 46 -5.84 9.59 -20.37
CA LEU A 46 -6.76 8.63 -20.98
C LEU A 46 -8.10 8.53 -20.25
N VAL A 47 -8.14 8.86 -18.96
CA VAL A 47 -9.33 8.73 -18.11
C VAL A 47 -10.31 9.86 -18.41
N PRO A 48 -11.56 9.56 -18.83
CA PRO A 48 -12.58 10.57 -19.02
C PRO A 48 -12.97 11.19 -17.67
N ARG A 49 -13.01 12.52 -17.63
CA ARG A 49 -13.41 13.27 -16.42
C ARG A 49 -14.90 13.05 -16.19
N ALA A 50 -15.25 12.44 -15.07
CA ALA A 50 -16.61 12.09 -14.73
C ALA A 50 -16.96 12.73 -13.39
N GLY A 51 -17.65 13.88 -13.45
CA GLY A 51 -18.15 14.59 -12.26
C GLY A 51 -19.38 13.94 -11.62
N HIS A 52 -19.49 12.62 -11.62
CA HIS A 52 -20.68 11.95 -11.08
C HIS A 52 -20.62 11.90 -9.54
N PRO A 53 -21.63 12.42 -8.84
CA PRO A 53 -21.65 12.46 -7.37
C PRO A 53 -21.67 11.07 -6.72
N SER A 54 -22.08 10.03 -7.45
CA SER A 54 -22.04 8.63 -7.01
C SER A 54 -20.62 8.05 -6.86
N LEU A 55 -19.61 8.66 -7.49
CA LEU A 55 -18.23 8.19 -7.38
C LEU A 55 -17.62 8.50 -6.00
N TRP A 56 -18.07 9.55 -5.33
CA TRP A 56 -17.62 9.90 -3.98
C TRP A 56 -17.89 8.80 -2.95
N PRO A 57 -19.14 8.34 -2.74
CA PRO A 57 -19.42 7.27 -1.81
C PRO A 57 -18.72 5.96 -2.23
N LEU A 58 -18.52 5.74 -3.52
CA LEU A 58 -17.80 4.57 -4.03
C LEU A 58 -16.30 4.62 -3.67
N ALA A 59 -15.69 5.81 -3.75
CA ALA A 59 -14.31 6.03 -3.32
C ALA A 59 -14.15 5.82 -1.81
N PHE A 60 -15.10 6.33 -1.01
CA PHE A 60 -15.08 6.14 0.45
C PHE A 60 -15.36 4.71 0.86
N LEU A 61 -16.36 4.05 0.28
CA LEU A 61 -16.68 2.65 0.56
C LEU A 61 -15.55 1.73 0.11
N GLY A 62 -15.05 1.88 -1.12
CA GLY A 62 -13.96 1.07 -1.65
C GLY A 62 -12.65 1.31 -0.90
N GLY A 63 -12.32 2.57 -0.61
CA GLY A 63 -11.12 2.93 0.15
C GLY A 63 -11.18 2.47 1.60
N GLY A 64 -12.32 2.68 2.27
CA GLY A 64 -12.56 2.19 3.63
C GLY A 64 -12.53 0.67 3.71
N TRP A 65 -13.08 -0.02 2.71
CA TRP A 65 -13.06 -1.47 2.61
C TRP A 65 -11.64 -2.03 2.41
N LEU A 66 -10.85 -1.43 1.52
CA LEU A 66 -9.44 -1.79 1.32
C LEU A 66 -8.59 -1.56 2.58
N LEU A 67 -8.83 -0.45 3.28
CA LEU A 67 -8.22 -0.20 4.58
C LEU A 67 -8.59 -1.28 5.58
N TRP A 68 -9.89 -1.61 5.67
CA TRP A 68 -10.37 -2.64 6.58
C TRP A 68 -9.76 -4.00 6.26
N LEU A 69 -9.76 -4.43 5.00
CA LEU A 69 -9.09 -5.64 4.53
C LEU A 69 -7.60 -5.65 4.91
N GLY A 70 -6.89 -4.54 4.69
CA GLY A 70 -5.47 -4.42 5.05
C GLY A 70 -5.24 -4.58 6.55
N THR A 71 -6.17 -4.09 7.37
CA THR A 71 -6.10 -4.29 8.82
C THR A 71 -6.45 -5.70 9.27
N GLN A 72 -7.36 -6.39 8.59
CA GLN A 72 -7.70 -7.78 8.89
C GLN A 72 -6.57 -8.73 8.48
N ALA A 73 -5.93 -8.49 7.33
CA ALA A 73 -4.78 -9.25 6.88
C ALA A 73 -3.61 -9.20 7.88
N LEU A 74 -3.43 -8.07 8.57
CA LEU A 74 -2.42 -7.92 9.62
C LEU A 74 -2.75 -8.69 10.91
N LYS A 75 -4.01 -9.06 11.14
CA LYS A 75 -4.40 -9.88 12.30
C LYS A 75 -4.15 -11.36 12.09
N GLU A 76 -3.99 -11.83 10.85
CA GLU A 76 -3.86 -13.25 10.54
C GLU A 76 -2.49 -13.88 10.91
N GLU A 77 -1.65 -13.19 11.70
CA GLU A 77 -0.30 -13.63 12.20
C GLU A 77 0.55 -14.45 11.21
N THR A 78 0.30 -14.28 9.92
CA THR A 78 0.91 -15.09 8.88
C THR A 78 2.21 -14.41 8.44
N LEU A 79 3.22 -15.21 8.09
CA LEU A 79 4.50 -14.72 7.56
C LEU A 79 4.35 -13.73 6.38
N LEU A 80 3.25 -13.86 5.62
CA LEU A 80 2.90 -13.04 4.46
C LEU A 80 2.00 -11.83 4.80
N ALA A 81 1.42 -11.77 6.01
CA ALA A 81 0.52 -10.70 6.43
C ALA A 81 1.09 -9.29 6.20
N PRO A 82 2.38 -9.00 6.49
CA PRO A 82 2.97 -7.68 6.23
C PRO A 82 3.05 -7.34 4.73
N LEU A 83 3.33 -8.34 3.87
CA LEU A 83 3.35 -8.14 2.41
C LEU A 83 1.94 -7.84 1.89
N VAL A 84 0.95 -8.63 2.32
CA VAL A 84 -0.44 -8.47 1.90
C VAL A 84 -0.95 -7.10 2.31
N ALA A 85 -0.65 -6.65 3.53
CA ALA A 85 -1.01 -5.32 4.00
C ALA A 85 -0.35 -4.18 3.20
N ALA A 86 0.92 -4.33 2.83
CA ALA A 86 1.62 -3.37 1.98
C ALA A 86 1.03 -3.34 0.56
N GLY A 87 0.69 -4.51 0.00
CA GLY A 87 0.01 -4.66 -1.28
C GLY A 87 -1.38 -4.01 -1.28
N LEU A 88 -2.19 -4.27 -0.24
CA LEU A 88 -3.50 -3.65 -0.06
C LEU A 88 -3.42 -2.14 0.11
N GLY A 89 -2.41 -1.65 0.84
CA GLY A 89 -2.14 -0.22 0.95
C GLY A 89 -1.78 0.41 -0.38
N ALA A 90 -0.99 -0.27 -1.20
CA ALA A 90 -0.64 0.22 -2.54
C ALA A 90 -1.92 0.26 -3.41
N SER A 91 -2.68 -0.84 -3.45
CA SER A 91 -3.97 -0.90 -4.15
C SER A 91 -4.94 0.18 -3.70
N LEU A 92 -4.97 0.52 -2.42
CA LEU A 92 -5.74 1.64 -1.87
C LEU A 92 -5.30 2.99 -2.46
N ALA A 93 -3.99 3.26 -2.46
CA ALA A 93 -3.44 4.48 -3.04
C ALA A 93 -3.72 4.58 -4.54
N PHE A 94 -3.59 3.47 -5.27
CA PHE A 94 -3.93 3.41 -6.69
C PHE A 94 -5.42 3.65 -6.95
N PHE A 95 -6.29 2.95 -6.23
CA PHE A 95 -7.75 3.08 -6.37
C PHE A 95 -8.20 4.52 -6.09
N LEU A 96 -7.77 5.11 -4.97
CA LEU A 96 -8.07 6.51 -4.65
C LEU A 96 -7.44 7.48 -5.63
N GLY A 97 -6.27 7.15 -6.20
CA GLY A 97 -5.66 7.90 -7.29
C GLY A 97 -6.51 7.92 -8.56
N VAL A 98 -7.03 6.76 -8.98
CA VAL A 98 -7.91 6.64 -10.15
C VAL A 98 -9.21 7.40 -9.90
N MET A 99 -9.81 7.23 -8.72
CA MET A 99 -11.02 7.96 -8.33
C MET A 99 -10.78 9.47 -8.26
N GLY A 100 -9.60 9.90 -7.78
CA GLY A 100 -9.24 11.32 -7.73
C GLY A 100 -9.06 11.94 -9.12
N LEU A 101 -8.55 11.16 -10.07
CA LEU A 101 -8.47 11.52 -11.50
C LEU A 101 -9.85 11.63 -12.15
N LEU A 102 -10.75 10.68 -11.88
CA LEU A 102 -12.14 10.70 -12.35
C LEU A 102 -12.90 11.93 -11.82
N LEU A 103 -12.73 12.24 -10.53
CA LEU A 103 -13.41 13.32 -9.80
C LEU A 103 -12.69 14.68 -9.90
N TRP A 104 -11.77 14.86 -10.85
CA TRP A 104 -11.03 16.11 -11.01
C TRP A 104 -11.98 17.30 -11.22
N PRO A 105 -11.78 18.46 -10.54
CA PRO A 105 -10.62 18.81 -9.72
C PRO A 105 -10.73 18.44 -8.22
N PHE A 106 -11.95 18.29 -7.68
CA PHE A 106 -12.14 18.08 -6.23
C PHE A 106 -11.65 16.71 -5.74
N GLY A 107 -11.57 15.72 -6.63
CA GLY A 107 -11.04 14.39 -6.36
C GLY A 107 -9.56 14.35 -5.97
N LEU A 108 -8.79 15.42 -6.19
CA LEU A 108 -7.39 15.50 -5.77
C LEU A 108 -7.20 15.32 -4.26
N ALA A 109 -8.21 15.63 -3.45
CA ALA A 109 -8.20 15.37 -2.01
C ALA A 109 -8.14 13.87 -1.67
N LEU A 110 -8.55 12.98 -2.57
CA LEU A 110 -8.47 11.52 -2.40
C LEU A 110 -7.02 11.00 -2.50
N PHE A 111 -6.15 11.71 -3.21
CA PHE A 111 -4.76 11.34 -3.38
C PHE A 111 -3.97 11.34 -2.05
N PRO A 112 -3.98 12.42 -1.23
CA PRO A 112 -3.35 12.39 0.08
C PRO A 112 -4.05 11.41 1.03
N LEU A 113 -5.36 11.18 0.89
CA LEU A 113 -6.09 10.16 1.66
C LEU A 113 -5.58 8.74 1.36
N GLY A 114 -5.39 8.40 0.08
CA GLY A 114 -4.84 7.11 -0.32
C GLY A 114 -3.41 6.92 0.15
N LEU A 115 -2.59 7.98 0.07
CA LEU A 115 -1.22 7.95 0.58
C LEU A 115 -1.17 7.82 2.11
N LEU A 116 -2.05 8.50 2.83
CA LEU A 116 -2.19 8.35 4.28
C LEU A 116 -2.58 6.92 4.65
N GLY A 117 -3.55 6.33 3.95
CA GLY A 117 -3.95 4.95 4.18
C GLY A 117 -2.82 3.95 3.90
N PHE A 118 -2.09 4.14 2.79
CA PHE A 118 -0.90 3.36 2.47
C PHE A 118 0.18 3.47 3.55
N THR A 119 0.52 4.69 3.99
CA THR A 119 1.55 4.89 5.02
C THR A 119 1.13 4.32 6.37
N LEU A 120 -0.15 4.38 6.72
CA LEU A 120 -0.70 3.72 7.92
C LEU A 120 -0.55 2.20 7.84
N LEU A 121 -0.94 1.57 6.73
CA LEU A 121 -0.80 0.13 6.55
C LEU A 121 0.67 -0.31 6.52
N LEU A 122 1.54 0.45 5.85
CA LEU A 122 2.97 0.20 5.83
C LEU A 122 3.59 0.29 7.24
N ARG A 123 3.26 1.33 8.01
CA ARG A 123 3.71 1.46 9.40
C ARG A 123 3.23 0.30 10.27
N ARG A 124 1.98 -0.15 10.09
CA ARG A 124 1.43 -1.30 10.82
C ARG A 124 2.10 -2.62 10.40
N ALA A 125 2.39 -2.81 9.12
CA ALA A 125 3.12 -3.96 8.60
C ALA A 125 4.57 -4.00 9.13
N GLU A 126 5.25 -2.85 9.20
CA GLU A 126 6.55 -2.73 9.87
C GLU A 126 6.46 -3.12 11.36
N ALA A 127 5.44 -2.64 12.07
CA ALA A 127 5.25 -2.96 13.49
C ALA A 127 4.93 -4.44 13.72
N ALA A 128 4.17 -5.09 12.82
CA ALA A 128 3.89 -6.52 12.87
C ALA A 128 5.17 -7.36 12.64
N LEU A 129 6.01 -6.97 11.67
CA LEU A 129 7.34 -7.58 11.46
C LEU A 129 8.25 -7.44 12.69
N GLY A 130 8.15 -6.33 13.41
CA GLY A 130 8.93 -6.09 14.62
C GLY A 130 8.52 -6.98 15.78
N ARG A 131 7.23 -7.33 15.88
CA ARG A 131 6.73 -8.26 16.90
C ARG A 131 7.07 -9.72 16.61
N GLY A 132 7.12 -10.13 15.34
CA GLY A 132 7.46 -11.51 14.95
C GLY A 132 8.96 -11.78 14.78
N GLY A 133 9.82 -10.75 14.86
CA GLY A 133 11.23 -10.79 14.42
C GLY A 133 12.30 -10.76 15.51
N GLY A 134 11.96 -10.75 16.79
CA GLY A 134 12.92 -10.95 17.87
C GLY A 134 12.75 -10.05 19.09
N GLY A 135 12.93 -10.67 20.25
CA GLY A 135 13.18 -9.99 21.52
C GLY A 135 11.97 -9.97 22.44
N GLY A 136 11.68 -11.12 23.06
CA GLY A 136 11.23 -11.05 24.45
C GLY A 136 12.29 -10.29 25.27
N PRO A 137 11.90 -9.52 26.28
CA PRO A 137 12.84 -8.98 27.24
C PRO A 137 13.75 -10.07 27.83
#